data_AF-A0A401M8Q0-F1
#
_entry.id   AF-A0A401M8Q0-F1
#
_cell.length_a   1.000
_cell.length_b   1.000
_cell.length_c   1.000
_cell.angle_alpha   90.00
_cell.angle_beta   90.00
_cell.angle_gamma   90.00
#
_symmetry.space_group_name_H-M   'P 1'
#
loop_
_entity.id
_entity.type
_entity.pdbx_description
1 polymer ?
#
loop_
_entity_poly.entity_id
_entity_poly.type
_entity_poly.pdbx_seq_one_letter_code
_entity_poly.pdbx_strand_id
1 'polypeptide(L)'
;MGWFKRRRTSDDTTGPMLVYANREEADAAQERAAAAGLEPGYSSLRKGNAQYIVFRGNDTEKAKRYLLEEHEVTQELFYYVVETPQGNWGKDIDGLYLEQLLPWQLDITRAECPGRLVSVANTTGVIGAARGRGDNFVVTVQCGKCSHEWYDGVRYQNVTAVRCPSCAAVNRVDSSGVVVH
;
A
#
# COMPACT_ATOMS: atom_id res chain seq x y z
N MET A 1 -0.24 15.12 8.27
CA MET A 1 -1.23 14.91 9.35
C MET A 1 -1.04 13.50 9.87
N GLY A 2 -0.23 13.35 10.93
CA GLY A 2 0.10 12.05 11.50
C GLY A 2 -1.11 11.42 12.20
N TRP A 3 -1.24 10.10 12.08
CA TRP A 3 -2.28 9.29 12.70
C TRP A 3 -2.07 9.28 14.23
N PHE A 4 -2.59 10.30 14.91
CA PHE A 4 -2.65 10.29 16.37
C PHE A 4 -3.79 9.38 16.83
N LYS A 5 -3.42 8.37 17.62
CA LYS A 5 -4.31 7.47 18.36
C LYS A 5 -5.40 8.26 19.10
N ARG A 6 -6.64 8.24 18.59
CA ARG A 6 -7.81 8.56 19.41
C ARG A 6 -8.32 7.25 20.02
N ARG A 7 -8.35 7.22 21.36
CA ARG A 7 -9.00 6.15 22.15
C ARG A 7 -10.46 6.02 21.69
N ARG A 8 -10.85 4.77 21.43
CA ARG A 8 -12.22 4.30 21.14
C ARG A 8 -13.24 4.91 22.12
N THR A 9 -14.22 5.62 21.59
CA THR A 9 -15.53 5.84 22.24
C THR A 9 -16.48 4.74 21.77
N SER A 10 -17.28 4.23 22.69
CA SER A 10 -17.87 2.89 22.72
C SER A 10 -19.18 2.70 21.93
N ASP A 11 -19.46 3.47 20.89
CA ASP A 11 -20.80 3.51 20.27
C ASP A 11 -20.87 3.16 18.78
N ASP A 12 -19.83 2.55 18.20
CA ASP A 12 -19.82 2.16 16.77
C ASP A 12 -19.19 0.76 16.56
N THR A 13 -19.66 -0.23 17.34
CA THR A 13 -19.06 -1.57 17.41
C THR A 13 -19.44 -2.51 16.27
N THR A 14 -20.15 -2.05 15.25
CA THR A 14 -20.49 -2.90 14.09
C THR A 14 -20.12 -2.21 12.79
N GLY A 15 -18.82 -1.93 12.65
CA GLY A 15 -18.24 -1.72 11.32
C GLY A 15 -18.59 -2.89 10.40
N PRO A 16 -18.64 -2.68 9.07
CA PRO A 16 -19.04 -3.73 8.15
C PRO A 16 -18.02 -4.87 8.18
N MET A 17 -18.41 -6.04 8.66
CA MET A 17 -17.55 -7.22 8.64
C MET A 17 -17.41 -7.73 7.20
N LEU A 18 -16.29 -8.38 6.89
CA LEU A 18 -16.21 -9.20 5.69
C LEU A 18 -17.30 -10.28 5.81
N VAL A 19 -18.30 -10.20 4.94
CA VAL A 19 -19.38 -11.18 4.86
C VAL A 19 -18.98 -12.17 3.79
N TYR A 20 -18.61 -13.37 4.23
CA TYR A 20 -18.39 -14.51 3.35
C TYR A 20 -19.72 -15.23 3.10
N ALA A 21 -19.90 -15.82 1.93
CA ALA A 21 -21.16 -16.49 1.59
C ALA A 21 -21.39 -17.72 2.47
N ASN A 22 -20.31 -18.34 2.95
CA ASN A 22 -20.35 -19.49 3.85
C ASN A 22 -19.11 -19.53 4.77
N ARG A 23 -19.15 -20.48 5.72
CA ARG A 23 -18.08 -20.68 6.71
C ARG A 23 -16.77 -21.17 6.08
N GLU A 24 -16.85 -22.00 5.05
CA GLU A 24 -15.68 -22.53 4.36
C GLU A 24 -14.88 -21.41 3.69
N GLU A 25 -15.56 -20.46 3.03
CA GLU A 25 -14.95 -19.26 2.48
C GLU A 25 -14.33 -18.37 3.56
N ALA A 26 -14.99 -18.23 4.71
CA ALA A 26 -14.47 -17.46 5.83
C ALA A 26 -13.20 -18.08 6.43
N ASP A 27 -13.21 -19.40 6.66
CA ASP A 27 -12.09 -20.15 7.20
C ASP A 27 -10.92 -20.12 6.20
N ALA A 28 -11.19 -20.31 4.91
CA ALA A 28 -10.16 -20.25 3.87
C ALA A 28 -9.54 -18.85 3.71
N ALA A 29 -10.34 -17.79 3.81
CA ALA A 29 -9.81 -16.42 3.79
C ALA A 29 -8.97 -16.10 5.04
N GLN A 30 -9.37 -16.63 6.20
CA GLN A 30 -8.58 -16.50 7.42
C GLN A 30 -7.25 -17.26 7.32
N GLU A 31 -7.24 -18.47 6.75
CA GLU A 31 -6.01 -19.23 6.50
C GLU A 31 -5.06 -18.50 5.55
N ARG A 32 -5.59 -17.89 4.47
CA ARG A 32 -4.78 -17.11 3.53
C ARG A 32 -4.20 -15.85 4.17
N ALA A 33 -4.99 -15.12 4.95
CA ALA A 33 -4.50 -13.97 5.72
C ALA A 33 -3.40 -14.39 6.71
N ALA A 34 -3.59 -15.51 7.43
CA ALA A 34 -2.58 -16.04 8.34
C ALA A 34 -1.30 -16.48 7.61
N ALA A 35 -1.41 -17.10 6.43
CA ALA A 35 -0.27 -17.49 5.60
C ALA A 35 0.54 -16.26 5.11
N ALA A 36 -0.15 -15.14 4.87
CA ALA A 36 0.47 -13.85 4.58
C ALA A 36 1.09 -13.17 5.83
N GLY A 37 0.98 -13.78 7.01
CA GLY A 37 1.47 -13.21 8.28
C GLY A 37 0.61 -12.05 8.77
N LEU A 38 -0.66 -12.00 8.35
CA LEU A 38 -1.60 -10.97 8.75
C LEU A 38 -2.38 -11.41 9.98
N GLU A 39 -2.49 -10.51 10.95
CA GLU A 39 -3.36 -10.71 12.10
C GLU A 39 -4.82 -10.58 11.64
N PRO A 40 -5.66 -11.62 11.81
CA PRO A 40 -7.07 -11.57 11.43
C PRO A 40 -7.82 -10.47 12.19
N GLY A 41 -8.67 -9.74 11.48
CA GLY A 41 -9.72 -8.91 12.10
C GLY A 41 -9.22 -7.79 13.00
N TYR A 42 -8.56 -6.77 12.44
CA TYR A 42 -8.19 -5.62 13.27
C TYR A 42 -9.30 -4.56 13.34
N SER A 43 -9.97 -4.26 12.23
CA SER A 43 -11.19 -3.45 12.24
C SER A 43 -11.79 -3.33 10.84
N SER A 44 -13.09 -3.09 10.78
CA SER A 44 -13.67 -2.36 9.67
C SER A 44 -14.09 -0.96 10.12
N LEU A 45 -13.90 0.00 9.24
CA LEU A 45 -14.15 1.41 9.51
C LEU A 45 -15.03 1.98 8.41
N ARG A 46 -15.95 2.87 8.78
CA ARG A 46 -16.67 3.72 7.85
C ARG A 46 -16.18 5.16 7.99
N LYS A 47 -15.91 5.82 6.87
CA LYS A 47 -15.55 7.24 6.83
C LYS A 47 -16.33 7.91 5.72
N GLY A 48 -17.39 8.62 6.09
CA GLY A 48 -18.39 9.06 5.11
C GLY A 48 -18.99 7.85 4.40
N ASN A 49 -18.96 7.84 3.07
CA ASN A 49 -19.45 6.73 2.25
C ASN A 49 -18.40 5.62 2.01
N ALA A 50 -17.16 5.81 2.50
CA ALA A 50 -16.09 4.85 2.30
C ALA A 50 -16.06 3.76 3.37
N GLN A 51 -15.82 2.53 2.93
CA GLN A 51 -15.71 1.32 3.74
C GLN A 51 -14.29 0.77 3.66
N TYR A 52 -13.68 0.53 4.83
CA TYR A 52 -12.33 0.03 4.95
C TYR A 52 -12.33 -1.30 5.70
N ILE A 53 -11.60 -2.28 5.18
CA ILE A 53 -11.24 -3.52 5.85
C ILE A 53 -9.75 -3.44 6.19
N VAL A 54 -9.41 -3.43 7.48
CA VAL A 54 -8.04 -3.18 7.95
C VAL A 54 -7.45 -4.44 8.58
N PHE A 55 -6.27 -4.81 8.09
CA PHE A 55 -5.40 -5.87 8.60
C PHE A 55 -4.12 -5.28 9.18
N ARG A 56 -3.41 -6.09 9.95
CA ARG A 56 -2.04 -5.77 10.41
C ARG A 56 -1.09 -6.85 9.96
N GLY A 57 0.08 -6.45 9.46
CA GLY A 57 1.15 -7.36 9.06
C GLY A 57 2.52 -6.81 9.43
N ASN A 58 3.49 -7.71 9.63
CA ASN A 58 4.88 -7.34 9.90
C ASN A 58 5.79 -7.38 8.66
N ASP A 59 5.30 -7.98 7.56
CA ASP A 59 6.01 -8.15 6.30
C ASP A 59 5.29 -7.41 5.17
N THR A 60 5.91 -6.33 4.70
CA THR A 60 5.35 -5.46 3.67
C THR A 60 5.24 -6.12 2.30
N GLU A 61 6.13 -7.04 1.94
CA GLU A 61 6.05 -7.72 0.65
C GLU A 61 4.93 -8.76 0.65
N LYS A 62 4.75 -9.48 1.76
CA LYS A 62 3.59 -10.37 1.91
C LYS A 62 2.27 -9.60 1.93
N ALA A 63 2.23 -8.44 2.60
CA ALA A 63 1.05 -7.58 2.61
C ALA A 63 0.64 -7.12 1.20
N LYS A 64 1.59 -6.62 0.40
CA LYS A 64 1.32 -6.22 -1.00
C LYS A 64 0.85 -7.39 -1.85
N ARG A 65 1.49 -8.56 -1.70
CA ARG A 65 1.08 -9.78 -2.42
C ARG A 65 -0.35 -10.19 -2.07
N TYR A 66 -0.68 -10.22 -0.78
CA TYR A 66 -2.02 -10.52 -0.30
C TYR A 66 -3.06 -9.56 -0.89
N LEU A 67 -2.79 -8.24 -0.87
CA LEU A 67 -3.68 -7.25 -1.49
C LEU A 67 -3.85 -7.52 -3.00
N LEU A 68 -2.77 -7.79 -3.72
CA LEU A 68 -2.81 -8.02 -5.16
C LEU A 68 -3.58 -9.29 -5.55
N GLU A 69 -3.33 -10.40 -4.86
CA GLU A 69 -3.81 -11.73 -5.24
C GLU A 69 -5.21 -12.05 -4.70
N GLU A 70 -5.53 -11.63 -3.48
CA GLU A 70 -6.71 -12.16 -2.76
C GLU A 70 -7.99 -11.37 -3.05
N HIS A 71 -7.85 -10.06 -3.27
CA HIS A 71 -8.99 -9.15 -3.17
C HIS A 71 -9.22 -8.38 -4.45
N GLU A 72 -10.12 -8.85 -5.32
CA GLU A 72 -10.66 -7.98 -6.37
C GLU A 72 -11.61 -6.96 -5.73
N VAL A 73 -11.34 -5.67 -5.95
CA VAL A 73 -12.20 -4.58 -5.47
C VAL A 73 -13.00 -4.08 -6.65
N THR A 74 -14.27 -4.44 -6.71
CA THR A 74 -15.17 -4.04 -7.80
C THR A 74 -16.12 -2.91 -7.41
N GLN A 75 -16.20 -2.58 -6.13
CA GLN A 75 -17.08 -1.54 -5.59
C GLN A 75 -16.33 -0.23 -5.35
N GLU A 76 -16.91 0.88 -5.79
CA GLU A 76 -16.43 2.21 -5.42
C GLU A 76 -16.44 2.42 -3.90
N LEU A 77 -15.47 3.21 -3.41
CA LEU A 77 -15.32 3.56 -2.01
C LEU A 77 -15.15 2.35 -1.06
N PHE A 78 -14.72 1.21 -1.58
CA PHE A 78 -14.33 0.05 -0.79
C PHE A 78 -12.81 -0.11 -0.81
N TYR A 79 -12.22 -0.38 0.35
CA TYR A 79 -10.77 -0.41 0.53
C TYR A 79 -10.34 -1.58 1.39
N TYR A 80 -9.29 -2.29 0.96
CA TYR A 80 -8.50 -3.15 1.83
C TYR A 80 -7.23 -2.42 2.24
N VAL A 81 -6.89 -2.44 3.53
CA VAL A 81 -5.69 -1.79 4.07
C VAL A 81 -4.93 -2.76 4.95
N VAL A 82 -3.61 -2.80 4.80
CA VAL A 82 -2.70 -3.53 5.67
C VAL A 82 -1.74 -2.53 6.30
N GLU A 83 -1.82 -2.37 7.63
CA GLU A 83 -0.85 -1.60 8.39
C GLU A 83 0.44 -2.41 8.53
N THR A 84 1.58 -1.83 8.13
CA THR A 84 2.90 -2.46 8.28
C THR A 84 3.92 -1.47 8.86
N PRO A 85 5.03 -1.96 9.46
CA PRO A 85 6.09 -1.08 9.95
C PRO A 85 6.72 -0.19 8.86
N GLN A 86 6.59 -0.57 7.59
CA GLN A 86 7.16 0.16 6.44
C GLN A 86 6.11 1.02 5.72
N GLY A 87 4.95 1.26 6.34
CA GLY A 87 3.86 2.05 5.78
C GLY A 87 2.57 1.26 5.65
N ASN A 88 1.47 1.98 5.47
CA ASN A 88 0.14 1.40 5.28
C ASN A 88 -0.10 1.23 3.78
N TRP A 89 -0.29 -0.02 3.38
CA TRP A 89 -0.57 -0.39 1.99
C TRP A 89 -2.05 -0.68 1.84
N GLY A 90 -2.64 -0.32 0.73
CA GLY A 90 -4.02 -0.64 0.46
C GLY A 90 -4.31 -0.98 -0.98
N LYS A 91 -5.52 -1.47 -1.21
CA LYS A 91 -6.07 -1.73 -2.52
C LYS A 91 -7.49 -1.21 -2.58
N ASP A 92 -7.78 -0.50 -3.66
CA ASP A 92 -9.12 -0.08 -4.04
C ASP A 92 -9.41 -0.52 -5.49
N ILE A 93 -10.50 0.02 -6.05
CA ILE A 93 -10.92 -0.26 -7.43
C ILE A 93 -9.85 0.10 -8.48
N ASP A 94 -8.98 1.07 -8.19
CA ASP A 94 -7.89 1.48 -9.08
C ASP A 94 -6.60 0.69 -8.84
N GLY A 95 -6.58 -0.19 -7.84
CA GLY A 95 -5.49 -1.11 -7.55
C GLY A 95 -4.68 -0.73 -6.30
N LEU A 96 -3.41 -1.13 -6.30
CA LEU A 96 -2.54 -1.00 -5.13
C LEU A 96 -2.13 0.47 -4.89
N TYR A 97 -2.21 0.93 -3.65
CA TYR A 97 -1.74 2.26 -3.23
C TYR A 97 -0.95 2.20 -1.91
N LEU A 98 -0.13 3.24 -1.69
CA LEU A 98 0.57 3.50 -0.42
C LEU A 98 0.03 4.79 0.17
N GLU A 99 -0.45 4.75 1.42
CA GLU A 99 -1.11 5.92 2.04
C GLU A 99 -0.20 7.13 2.17
N GLN A 100 1.07 6.91 2.53
CA GLN A 100 2.04 7.98 2.71
C GLN A 100 3.47 7.44 2.60
N LEU A 101 4.38 8.26 2.07
CA LEU A 101 5.81 7.96 2.14
C LEU A 101 6.33 8.09 3.57
N LEU A 102 7.28 7.23 3.90
CA LEU A 102 8.05 7.37 5.12
C LEU A 102 9.04 8.53 5.01
N PRO A 103 9.36 9.23 6.11
CA PRO A 103 10.28 10.37 6.08
C PRO A 103 11.64 10.06 5.44
N TRP A 104 12.15 8.84 5.62
CA TRP A 104 13.45 8.45 5.05
C TRP A 104 13.44 8.33 3.53
N GLN A 105 12.28 8.12 2.89
CA GLN A 105 12.17 8.03 1.43
C GLN A 105 12.42 9.39 0.76
N LEU A 106 12.39 10.48 1.53
CA LEU A 106 12.70 11.83 1.08
C LEU A 106 14.21 12.11 1.11
N ASP A 107 14.98 11.31 1.85
CA ASP A 107 16.42 11.49 2.03
C ASP A 107 17.21 10.72 0.97
N ILE A 108 17.47 11.38 -0.15
CA ILE A 108 18.17 10.81 -1.31
C ILE A 108 19.65 10.57 -1.03
N THR A 109 20.22 11.19 0.01
CA THR A 109 21.64 11.01 0.37
C THR A 109 21.94 9.58 0.81
N ARG A 110 20.91 8.82 1.18
CA ARG A 110 21.00 7.41 1.57
C ARG A 110 21.07 6.46 0.38
N ALA A 111 20.87 6.93 -0.85
CA ALA A 111 20.85 6.06 -2.01
C ALA A 111 22.25 5.49 -2.32
N GLU A 112 22.31 4.18 -2.47
CA GLU A 112 23.54 3.43 -2.77
C GLU A 112 23.66 3.11 -4.26
N CYS A 113 22.55 3.07 -4.99
CA CYS A 113 22.52 2.71 -6.41
C CYS A 113 21.36 3.41 -7.15
N PRO A 114 21.44 3.56 -8.48
CA PRO A 114 20.31 4.02 -9.28
C PRO A 114 19.28 2.90 -9.46
N GLY A 115 18.03 3.13 -9.04
CA GLY A 115 16.91 2.25 -9.34
C GLY A 115 16.20 2.67 -10.63
N ARG A 116 15.54 1.72 -11.29
CA ARG A 116 14.76 2.00 -12.50
C ARG A 116 13.27 1.93 -12.22
N LEU A 117 12.53 2.96 -12.64
CA LEU A 117 11.07 2.90 -12.76
C LEU A 117 10.73 2.07 -14.00
N VAL A 118 10.03 0.95 -13.81
CA VAL A 118 9.65 0.02 -14.88
C VAL A 118 8.28 0.37 -15.44
N SER A 119 7.30 0.56 -14.55
CA SER A 119 5.91 0.85 -14.92
C SER A 119 5.18 1.58 -13.80
N VAL A 120 4.12 2.29 -14.15
CA VAL A 120 3.16 2.88 -13.21
C VAL A 120 2.10 1.84 -12.86
N ALA A 121 1.77 1.67 -11.58
CA ALA A 121 0.80 0.65 -11.15
C ALA A 121 -0.65 1.04 -11.46
N ASN A 122 -1.01 2.32 -11.31
CA ASN A 122 -2.33 2.85 -11.67
C ASN A 122 -2.27 4.34 -12.03
N THR A 123 -3.16 4.78 -12.92
CA THR A 123 -3.20 6.17 -13.41
C THR A 123 -3.81 7.12 -12.37
N THR A 124 -4.82 6.68 -11.62
CA THR A 124 -5.49 7.53 -10.62
C THR A 124 -4.53 8.02 -9.55
N GLY A 125 -3.63 7.16 -9.06
CA GLY A 125 -2.59 7.50 -8.10
C GLY A 125 -1.66 8.60 -8.63
N VAL A 126 -1.20 8.50 -9.89
CA VAL A 126 -0.36 9.54 -10.51
C VAL A 126 -1.10 10.86 -10.60
N ILE A 127 -2.35 10.85 -11.07
CA ILE A 127 -3.19 12.06 -11.16
C ILE A 127 -3.39 12.67 -9.77
N GLY A 128 -3.62 11.83 -8.75
CA GLY A 128 -3.75 12.25 -7.35
C GLY A 128 -2.49 12.94 -6.84
N ALA A 129 -1.32 12.32 -7.05
CA ALA A 129 -0.03 12.88 -6.66
C ALA A 129 0.29 14.19 -7.41
N ALA A 130 0.04 14.25 -8.71
CA ALA A 130 0.24 15.44 -9.54
C ALA A 130 -0.63 16.62 -9.09
N ARG A 131 -1.83 16.35 -8.57
CA ARG A 131 -2.76 17.35 -8.01
C ARG A 131 -2.53 17.66 -6.53
N GLY A 132 -1.50 17.08 -5.90
CA GLY A 132 -1.19 17.28 -4.48
C GLY A 132 -2.19 16.64 -3.51
N ARG A 133 -3.02 15.67 -3.96
CA ARG A 133 -3.97 14.94 -3.11
C ARG A 133 -3.32 13.80 -2.31
N GLY A 134 -2.14 13.37 -2.74
CA GLY A 134 -1.25 12.44 -2.06
C GLY A 134 0.20 12.84 -2.28
N ASP A 135 1.11 12.29 -1.49
CA ASP A 135 2.55 12.55 -1.63
C ASP A 135 3.26 11.56 -2.56
N ASN A 136 2.56 10.53 -3.03
CA ASN A 136 3.11 9.45 -3.83
C ASN A 136 2.10 8.81 -4.79
N PHE A 137 2.65 7.99 -5.67
CA PHE A 137 1.93 7.00 -6.47
C PHE A 137 2.78 5.71 -6.55
N VAL A 138 2.14 4.58 -6.80
CA VAL A 138 2.81 3.28 -6.82
C VAL A 138 3.36 2.98 -8.21
N VAL A 139 4.60 2.47 -8.24
CA VAL A 139 5.30 2.03 -9.44
C VAL A 139 5.94 0.67 -9.21
N THR A 140 6.24 -0.03 -10.30
CA THR A 140 7.20 -1.14 -10.27
C THR A 140 8.61 -0.56 -10.36
N VAL A 141 9.44 -0.87 -9.36
CA VAL A 141 10.85 -0.50 -9.29
C VAL A 141 11.71 -1.72 -9.57
N GLN A 142 12.76 -1.57 -10.38
CA GLN A 142 13.83 -2.55 -10.54
C GLN A 142 15.09 -2.07 -9.81
N CYS A 143 15.71 -2.96 -9.03
CA CYS A 143 16.90 -2.64 -8.25
C CYS A 143 18.13 -2.49 -9.16
N GLY A 144 18.91 -1.43 -8.99
CA GLY A 144 20.18 -1.25 -9.72
C GLY A 144 21.30 -2.21 -9.29
N LYS A 145 21.15 -2.91 -8.16
CA LYS A 145 22.17 -3.80 -7.59
C LYS A 145 21.91 -5.28 -7.86
N CYS A 146 20.67 -5.74 -7.67
CA CYS A 146 20.31 -7.16 -7.81
C CYS A 146 19.22 -7.43 -8.86
N SER A 147 18.75 -6.41 -9.58
CA SER A 147 17.69 -6.52 -10.59
C SER A 147 16.33 -7.04 -10.10
N HIS A 148 16.15 -7.25 -8.80
CA HIS A 148 14.85 -7.61 -8.23
C HIS A 148 13.83 -6.50 -8.48
N GLU A 149 12.61 -6.88 -8.84
CA GLU A 149 11.49 -5.98 -9.08
C GLU A 149 10.46 -6.05 -7.97
N TRP A 150 9.96 -4.90 -7.53
CA TRP A 150 8.92 -4.80 -6.49
C TRP A 150 8.06 -3.54 -6.69
N TYR A 151 6.91 -3.49 -6.01
CA TYR A 151 6.08 -2.29 -5.96
C TYR A 151 6.55 -1.34 -4.86
N ASP A 152 6.71 -0.06 -5.15
CA ASP A 152 7.00 0.97 -4.15
C ASP A 152 6.31 2.30 -4.48
N GLY A 153 6.18 3.17 -3.47
CA GLY A 153 5.69 4.53 -3.64
C GLY A 153 6.80 5.48 -4.06
N VAL A 154 6.54 6.30 -5.07
CA VAL A 154 7.45 7.37 -5.50
C VAL A 154 6.70 8.70 -5.60
N ARG A 155 7.43 9.80 -5.41
CA ARG A 155 6.88 11.16 -5.53
C ARG A 155 6.64 11.50 -7.00
N TYR A 156 5.65 12.34 -7.31
CA TYR A 156 5.43 12.85 -8.67
C TYR A 156 6.51 13.85 -9.09
N GLN A 157 7.06 13.64 -10.29
CA GLN A 157 8.11 14.47 -10.90
C GLN A 157 9.26 14.81 -9.95
N ASN A 158 9.75 13.80 -9.23
CA ASN A 158 10.78 13.97 -8.23
C ASN A 158 11.63 12.71 -8.10
N VAL A 159 12.64 12.78 -7.25
CA VAL A 159 13.50 11.65 -6.91
C VAL A 159 13.04 11.07 -5.59
N THR A 160 12.95 9.75 -5.44
CA THR A 160 12.59 9.08 -4.19
C THR A 160 13.61 8.00 -3.86
N ALA A 161 13.97 7.89 -2.58
CA ALA A 161 14.75 6.77 -2.06
C ALA A 161 13.81 5.61 -1.73
N VAL A 162 14.08 4.43 -2.29
CA VAL A 162 13.29 3.21 -2.08
C VAL A 162 14.20 2.04 -1.73
N ARG A 163 13.76 1.11 -0.88
CA ARG A 163 14.62 0.03 -0.38
C ARG A 163 14.26 -1.28 -1.06
N CYS A 164 15.24 -1.92 -1.69
CA CYS A 164 15.02 -3.22 -2.30
C CYS A 164 14.74 -4.28 -1.22
N PRO A 165 13.62 -5.02 -1.29
CA PRO A 165 13.31 -6.05 -0.29
C PRO A 165 14.24 -7.28 -0.40
N SER A 166 14.87 -7.50 -1.56
CA SER A 166 15.74 -8.65 -1.79
C SER A 166 17.18 -8.46 -1.26
N CYS A 167 17.80 -7.29 -1.50
CA CYS A 167 19.20 -7.04 -1.14
C CYS A 167 19.41 -5.88 -0.16
N ALA A 168 18.33 -5.28 0.34
CA ALA A 168 18.31 -4.13 1.25
C ALA A 168 18.96 -2.83 0.74
N ALA A 169 19.52 -2.81 -0.48
CA ALA A 169 20.11 -1.62 -1.07
C ALA A 169 19.06 -0.51 -1.22
N VAL A 170 19.44 0.71 -0.85
CA VAL A 170 18.61 1.90 -1.09
C VAL A 170 18.85 2.40 -2.52
N ASN A 171 17.79 2.52 -3.30
CA ASN A 171 17.82 2.90 -4.69
C ASN A 171 17.33 4.35 -4.85
N ARG A 172 18.01 5.13 -5.68
CA ARG A 172 17.55 6.44 -6.17
C ARG A 172 16.64 6.21 -7.37
N VAL A 173 15.35 6.45 -7.24
CA VAL A 173 14.38 6.34 -8.35
C VAL A 173 13.92 7.73 -8.78
N ASP A 174 13.97 8.00 -10.08
CA ASP A 174 13.60 9.29 -10.67
C ASP A 174 12.30 9.16 -11.46
N SER A 175 11.28 9.93 -11.09
CA SER A 175 9.96 9.92 -11.74
C SER A 175 9.70 11.18 -12.58
N SER A 176 10.72 12.00 -12.84
CA SER A 176 10.60 13.23 -13.65
C SER A 176 10.04 13.01 -15.06
N GLY A 177 10.24 11.83 -15.64
CA GLY A 177 9.69 11.44 -16.94
C GLY A 177 8.22 11.04 -16.93
N VAL A 178 7.57 10.95 -15.76
CA VAL A 178 6.13 10.64 -15.66
C VAL A 178 5.33 11.92 -15.87
N VAL A 179 4.46 11.93 -16.88
CA VAL A 179 3.63 13.08 -17.25
C VAL A 179 2.16 12.69 -17.21
N VAL A 180 1.36 13.51 -16.54
CA VAL A 180 -0.11 13.46 -16.58
C VAL A 180 -0.59 14.57 -17.52
N HIS A 181 -1.43 14.23 -18.49
CA HIS A 181 -2.06 15.16 -19.41
C HIS A 181 -3.45 15.60 -18.92
#